data_AF-A0A9D1IZX2-F1
#
_entry.id   AF-A0A9D1IZX2-F1
#
_cell.length_a   1.000
_cell.length_b   1.000
_cell.length_c   1.000
_cell.angle_alpha   90.00
_cell.angle_beta   90.00
_cell.angle_gamma   90.00
#
_symmetry.space_group_name_H-M   'P 1'
#
loop_
_entity.id
_entity.type
_entity.pdbx_description
1 polymer ?
#
loop_
_entity_poly.entity_id
_entity_poly.type
_entity_poly.pdbx_seq_one_letter_code
_entity_poly.pdbx_strand_id
1 'polypeptide(L)'
;MKTARTLSGIEYFRLAAAFLVVAIHCSPLTTYSETADFILTRAVARVAVPFFFMVTGFFVLGRPEKLRRFLKRTALLYLACILLYLPLNLYSGALSGLTPVGALRELLFEGTFYHLWYFPAVLLGAAIASLLMRTRAGLGIAAALYVLGLLGDSYWGLISGVPWLSDVYEVIFGLAGYTRNGLFFAPLFLLLGARLRGREAS
;
A
#
# COMPACT_ATOMS: atom_id res chain seq x y z
N MET A 1 14.24 -4.38 -28.81
CA MET A 1 14.45 -2.95 -28.46
C MET A 1 13.34 -2.34 -27.60
N LYS A 2 12.04 -2.64 -27.81
CA LYS A 2 10.94 -2.06 -26.98
C LYS A 2 11.04 -2.40 -25.49
N THR A 3 11.25 -3.68 -25.14
CA THR A 3 11.33 -4.14 -23.74
C THR A 3 12.48 -3.50 -22.94
N ALA A 4 13.64 -3.29 -23.57
CA ALA A 4 14.77 -2.63 -22.91
C ALA A 4 14.47 -1.15 -22.60
N ARG A 5 13.82 -0.43 -23.52
CA ARG A 5 13.37 0.95 -23.29
C ARG A 5 12.28 1.02 -22.21
N THR A 6 11.32 0.10 -22.19
CA THR A 6 10.28 0.07 -21.13
C THR A 6 10.91 -0.15 -19.76
N LEU A 7 11.86 -1.09 -19.65
CA LEU A 7 12.58 -1.35 -18.40
C LEU A 7 13.35 -0.10 -17.93
N SER A 8 14.07 0.58 -18.82
CA SER A 8 14.75 1.84 -18.48
C SER A 8 13.76 2.93 -18.01
N GLY A 9 12.60 3.07 -18.66
CA GLY A 9 11.57 4.03 -18.24
C GLY A 9 11.05 3.77 -16.82
N ILE A 10 10.84 2.49 -16.47
CA ILE A 10 10.42 2.10 -15.11
C ILE A 10 11.51 2.45 -14.08
N GLU A 11 12.80 2.27 -14.40
CA GLU A 11 13.89 2.67 -13.49
C GLU A 11 13.91 4.18 -13.24
N TYR A 12 13.84 5.00 -14.29
CA TYR A 12 13.82 6.47 -14.16
C TYR A 12 12.62 6.95 -13.35
N PHE A 13 11.43 6.42 -13.63
CA PHE A 13 10.24 6.81 -12.89
C PHE A 13 10.29 6.31 -11.44
N ARG A 14 10.94 5.17 -11.15
CA ARG A 14 11.14 4.72 -9.77
C ARG A 14 11.99 5.69 -8.97
N LEU A 15 13.03 6.25 -9.58
CA LEU A 15 13.84 7.29 -8.94
C LEU A 15 13.01 8.54 -8.65
N ALA A 16 12.24 9.02 -9.64
CA ALA A 16 11.32 10.15 -9.44
C ALA A 16 10.27 9.87 -8.35
N ALA A 17 9.66 8.69 -8.37
CA ALA A 17 8.68 8.27 -7.36
C ALA A 17 9.29 8.17 -5.96
N ALA A 18 10.57 7.79 -5.82
CA ALA A 18 11.26 7.78 -4.53
C ALA A 18 11.35 9.19 -3.95
N PHE A 19 11.68 10.21 -4.76
CA PHE A 19 11.65 11.61 -4.30
C PHE A 19 10.26 12.08 -3.93
N LEU A 20 9.22 11.63 -4.66
CA LEU A 20 7.84 11.92 -4.30
C LEU A 20 7.45 11.31 -2.94
N VAL A 21 7.92 10.10 -2.62
CA VAL A 21 7.73 9.52 -1.28
C VAL A 21 8.36 10.39 -0.20
N VAL A 22 9.58 10.88 -0.42
CA VAL A 22 10.24 11.81 0.52
C VAL A 22 9.42 13.09 0.67
N ALA A 23 8.93 13.66 -0.43
CA ALA A 23 8.10 14.87 -0.40
C ALA A 23 6.82 14.69 0.42
N ILE A 24 6.17 13.51 0.39
CA ILE A 24 4.97 13.20 1.20
C ILE A 24 5.26 13.29 2.70
N HIS A 25 6.46 12.92 3.13
CA HIS A 25 6.81 12.84 4.56
C HIS A 25 7.46 14.13 5.09
N CYS A 26 8.14 14.88 4.23
CA CYS A 26 8.81 16.12 4.63
C CYS A 26 7.96 17.37 4.43
N SER A 27 6.89 17.31 3.63
CA SER A 27 6.04 18.45 3.25
C SER A 27 6.87 19.73 2.95
N PRO A 28 7.75 19.66 1.92
CA PRO A 28 8.84 20.61 1.73
C PRO A 28 8.38 22.03 1.36
N LEU A 29 7.12 22.20 0.94
CA LEU A 29 6.60 23.50 0.52
C LEU A 29 5.75 24.18 1.59
N THR A 30 5.52 23.53 2.74
CA THR A 30 4.65 24.04 3.82
C THR A 30 5.05 25.45 4.26
N THR A 31 6.35 25.72 4.39
CA THR A 31 6.87 27.04 4.81
C THR A 31 6.69 28.14 3.74
N TYR A 32 6.46 27.78 2.48
CA TYR A 32 6.33 28.72 1.37
C TYR A 32 4.88 28.93 0.94
N SER A 33 4.10 27.86 0.80
CA SER A 33 2.70 27.90 0.42
C SER A 33 2.00 26.58 0.77
N GLU A 34 0.97 26.66 1.63
CA GLU A 34 0.14 25.51 1.99
C GLU A 34 -0.57 24.90 0.77
N THR A 35 -1.05 25.74 -0.16
CA THR A 35 -1.70 25.28 -1.39
C THR A 35 -0.72 24.53 -2.29
N ALA A 36 0.50 25.04 -2.44
CA ALA A 36 1.53 24.37 -3.23
C ALA A 36 1.94 23.03 -2.60
N ASP A 37 2.10 22.99 -1.26
CA ASP A 37 2.37 21.74 -0.55
C ASP A 37 1.23 20.74 -0.73
N PHE A 38 -0.01 21.17 -0.57
CA PHE A 38 -1.18 20.33 -0.80
C PHE A 38 -1.18 19.71 -2.20
N ILE A 39 -0.96 20.50 -3.26
CA ILE A 39 -0.92 20.00 -4.64
C ILE A 39 0.23 19.00 -4.80
N LEU A 40 1.41 19.32 -4.29
CA LEU A 40 2.58 18.45 -4.42
C LEU A 40 2.40 17.14 -3.65
N THR A 41 2.10 17.20 -2.36
CA THR A 41 2.11 16.04 -1.46
C THR A 41 0.82 15.23 -1.53
N ARG A 42 -0.34 15.90 -1.70
CA ARG A 42 -1.66 15.25 -1.65
C ARG A 42 -2.31 15.04 -3.01
N ALA A 43 -1.78 15.60 -4.11
CA ALA A 43 -2.24 15.26 -5.46
C ALA A 43 -1.16 14.53 -6.26
N VAL A 44 -0.04 15.18 -6.54
CA VAL A 44 1.00 14.64 -7.44
C VAL A 44 1.72 13.45 -6.81
N ALA A 45 2.23 13.60 -5.59
CA ALA A 45 3.06 12.59 -4.96
C ALA A 45 2.29 11.31 -4.61
N ARG A 46 0.96 11.36 -4.47
CA ARG A 46 0.11 10.18 -4.22
C ARG A 46 0.21 9.10 -5.29
N VAL A 47 0.74 9.41 -6.48
CA VAL A 47 1.02 8.44 -7.55
C VAL A 47 2.15 7.46 -7.17
N ALA A 48 3.07 7.86 -6.29
CA ALA A 48 4.27 7.09 -5.99
C ALA A 48 3.96 5.70 -5.42
N VAL A 49 3.08 5.60 -4.43
CA VAL A 49 2.76 4.34 -3.77
C VAL A 49 2.05 3.34 -4.70
N PRO A 50 0.96 3.71 -5.42
CA PRO A 50 0.39 2.91 -6.49
C PRO A 50 1.42 2.43 -7.51
N PHE A 51 2.34 3.30 -7.93
CA PHE A 51 3.38 2.95 -8.89
C PHE A 51 4.29 1.84 -8.34
N PHE A 52 4.78 1.94 -7.10
CA PHE A 52 5.60 0.89 -6.50
C PHE A 52 4.87 -0.46 -6.38
N PHE A 53 3.56 -0.43 -6.08
CA PHE A 53 2.74 -1.65 -6.14
C PHE A 53 2.65 -2.22 -7.56
N MET A 54 2.42 -1.39 -8.58
CA MET A 54 2.41 -1.84 -9.98
C MET A 54 3.75 -2.43 -10.42
N VAL A 55 4.87 -1.81 -10.06
CA VAL A 55 6.22 -2.33 -10.34
C VAL A 55 6.42 -3.70 -9.69
N THR A 56 6.01 -3.83 -8.42
CA THR A 56 6.06 -5.12 -7.71
C THR A 56 5.22 -6.17 -8.44
N GLY A 57 3.98 -5.83 -8.81
CA GLY A 57 3.10 -6.71 -9.57
C GLY A 57 3.69 -7.15 -10.90
N PHE A 58 4.28 -6.22 -11.65
CA PHE A 58 4.92 -6.47 -12.94
C PHE A 58 6.04 -7.51 -12.83
N PHE A 59 6.96 -7.34 -11.88
CA PHE A 59 8.15 -8.21 -11.78
C PHE A 59 7.91 -9.53 -11.02
N VAL A 60 7.06 -9.50 -9.99
CA VAL A 60 6.93 -10.56 -8.99
C VAL A 60 5.74 -11.48 -9.25
N LEU A 61 4.57 -10.93 -9.58
CA LEU A 61 3.34 -11.72 -9.64
C LEU A 61 3.29 -12.68 -10.85
N GLY A 62 2.58 -13.79 -10.71
CA GLY A 62 2.53 -14.86 -11.72
C GLY A 62 3.80 -15.71 -11.85
N ARG A 63 4.77 -15.53 -10.95
CA ARG A 63 6.00 -16.33 -10.86
C ARG A 63 6.18 -16.82 -9.41
N PRO A 64 5.75 -18.05 -9.07
CA PRO A 64 5.68 -18.52 -7.68
C PRO A 64 7.01 -18.39 -6.92
N GLU A 65 8.13 -18.71 -7.56
CA GLU A 65 9.45 -18.62 -6.95
C GLU A 65 9.86 -17.17 -6.64
N LYS A 66 9.59 -16.23 -7.56
CA LYS A 66 9.88 -14.81 -7.36
C LYS A 66 8.98 -14.23 -6.27
N LEU A 67 7.70 -14.62 -6.24
CA LEU A 67 6.76 -14.24 -5.19
C LEU A 67 7.23 -14.73 -3.81
N ARG A 68 7.56 -16.02 -3.68
CA ARG A 68 8.07 -16.59 -2.42
C ARG A 68 9.34 -15.89 -1.94
N ARG A 69 10.29 -15.64 -2.86
CA ARG A 69 11.54 -14.93 -2.55
C ARG A 69 11.27 -13.48 -2.12
N PHE A 70 10.38 -12.78 -2.83
CA PHE A 70 9.96 -11.42 -2.52
C PHE A 70 9.32 -11.35 -1.13
N LEU A 71 8.29 -12.16 -0.86
CA LEU A 71 7.60 -12.20 0.43
C LEU A 71 8.58 -12.48 1.57
N LYS A 72 9.47 -13.47 1.43
CA LYS A 72 10.48 -13.78 2.44
C LYS A 72 11.44 -12.61 2.70
N ARG A 73 12.00 -12.01 1.64
CA ARG A 73 12.93 -10.88 1.78
C ARG A 73 12.25 -9.66 2.39
N THR A 74 11.06 -9.32 1.91
CA THR A 74 10.29 -8.17 2.41
C THR A 74 9.85 -8.37 3.85
N ALA A 75 9.47 -9.59 4.26
CA ALA A 75 9.15 -9.91 5.64
C ALA A 75 10.37 -9.80 6.57
N LEU A 76 11.54 -10.27 6.12
CA LEU A 76 12.79 -10.11 6.89
C LEU A 76 13.19 -8.64 7.04
N LEU A 77 13.08 -7.85 5.97
CA LEU A 77 13.32 -6.42 6.03
C LEU A 77 12.32 -5.73 6.96
N TYR A 78 11.05 -6.10 6.89
CA TYR A 78 10.02 -5.56 7.78
C TYR A 78 10.35 -5.85 9.25
N LEU A 79 10.71 -7.09 9.57
CA LEU A 79 11.13 -7.46 10.92
C LEU A 79 12.37 -6.68 11.38
N ALA A 80 13.37 -6.53 10.52
CA ALA A 80 14.56 -5.73 10.83
C ALA A 80 14.20 -4.26 11.10
N CYS A 81 13.28 -3.68 10.30
CA CYS A 81 12.77 -2.33 10.52
C CYS A 81 11.97 -2.22 11.84
N ILE A 82 11.11 -3.19 12.17
CA ILE A 82 10.39 -3.20 13.45
C ILE A 82 11.38 -3.16 14.61
N LEU A 83 12.43 -3.99 14.58
CA LEU A 83 13.46 -4.01 15.62
C LEU A 83 14.23 -2.69 15.70
N LEU A 84 14.54 -2.07 14.56
CA LEU A 84 15.21 -0.77 14.50
C LEU A 84 14.34 0.35 15.10
N TYR A 85 13.03 0.33 14.86
CA TYR A 85 12.08 1.32 15.38
C TYR A 85 11.57 0.99 16.80
N LEU A 86 11.89 -0.19 17.34
CA LEU A 86 11.42 -0.63 18.65
C LEU A 86 11.78 0.32 19.80
N PRO A 87 13.00 0.88 19.90
CA PRO A 87 13.33 1.85 20.95
C PRO A 87 12.47 3.12 20.87
N LEU A 88 12.16 3.57 19.65
CA LEU A 88 11.31 4.74 19.44
C LEU A 88 9.85 4.46 19.83
N ASN A 89 9.36 3.24 19.53
CA ASN A 89 8.02 2.79 19.94
C ASN A 89 7.87 2.66 21.46
N LEU A 90 8.94 2.25 22.14
CA LEU A 90 8.99 2.26 23.60
C LEU A 90 8.98 3.69 24.15
N TYR A 91 9.78 4.57 23.55
CA TYR A 91 9.89 5.97 23.97
C TYR A 91 8.58 6.76 23.77
N SER A 92 7.88 6.53 22.65
CA SER A 92 6.62 7.21 22.35
C SER A 92 5.44 6.68 23.18
N GLY A 93 5.62 5.63 23.99
CA GLY A 93 4.54 4.95 24.68
C GLY A 93 3.60 4.17 23.76
N ALA A 94 3.98 3.94 22.49
CA ALA A 94 3.15 3.19 21.55
C ALA A 94 2.87 1.75 22.04
N LEU A 95 3.76 1.20 22.88
CA LEU A 95 3.59 -0.15 23.44
C LEU A 95 2.82 -0.19 24.76
N SER A 96 2.60 0.95 25.43
CA SER A 96 1.83 0.99 26.68
C SER A 96 0.33 0.91 26.40
N GLY A 97 -0.28 -0.23 26.76
CA GLY A 97 -1.72 -0.49 26.55
C GLY A 97 -2.05 -1.33 25.32
N LEU A 98 -1.04 -1.88 24.63
CA LEU A 98 -1.24 -2.76 23.47
C LEU A 98 -1.92 -4.08 23.88
N THR A 99 -3.13 -4.29 23.37
CA THR A 99 -3.80 -5.59 23.46
C THR A 99 -3.20 -6.55 22.42
N PRO A 100 -3.26 -7.88 22.62
CA PRO A 100 -2.79 -8.84 21.63
C PRO A 100 -3.44 -8.67 20.25
N VAL A 101 -4.72 -8.29 20.21
CA VAL A 101 -5.46 -8.00 18.98
C VAL A 101 -4.96 -6.70 18.33
N GLY A 102 -4.73 -5.65 19.12
CA GLY A 102 -4.14 -4.40 18.63
C GLY A 102 -2.73 -4.61 18.05
N ALA A 103 -1.89 -5.39 18.72
CA ALA A 103 -0.54 -5.72 18.25
C ALA A 103 -0.57 -6.48 16.92
N LEU A 104 -1.52 -7.41 16.76
CA LEU A 104 -1.70 -8.13 15.50
C LEU A 104 -2.16 -7.20 14.37
N ARG A 105 -3.07 -6.27 14.68
CA ARG A 105 -3.55 -5.26 13.73
C ARG A 105 -2.43 -4.34 13.27
N GLU A 106 -1.62 -3.82 14.19
CA GLU A 106 -0.45 -3.01 13.85
C GLU A 106 0.55 -3.81 13.01
N LEU A 107 0.82 -5.06 13.37
CA LEU A 107 1.78 -5.88 12.65
C LEU A 107 1.31 -6.19 11.21
N LEU A 108 0.03 -6.53 11.03
CA LEU A 108 -0.51 -7.05 9.77
C LEU A 108 -1.08 -5.98 8.84
N PHE A 109 -1.53 -4.84 9.35
CA PHE A 109 -2.23 -3.83 8.57
C PHE A 109 -1.55 -2.46 8.61
N GLU A 110 -1.23 -1.94 9.80
CA GLU A 110 -0.83 -0.53 9.93
C GLU A 110 0.67 -0.27 9.86
N GLY A 111 1.49 -1.27 10.22
CA GLY A 111 2.89 -1.07 10.55
C GLY A 111 3.06 -0.61 12.00
N THR A 112 4.08 -1.13 12.69
CA THR A 112 4.40 -0.69 14.07
C THR A 112 4.87 0.77 14.16
N PHE A 113 5.07 1.41 13.02
CA PHE A 113 5.33 2.84 12.89
C PHE A 113 4.74 3.31 11.56
N TYR A 114 4.27 4.56 11.49
CA TYR A 114 3.54 5.07 10.31
C TYR A 114 4.36 5.05 9.01
N HIS A 115 5.70 5.03 9.07
CA HIS A 115 6.56 4.86 7.88
C HIS A 115 6.59 3.41 7.35
N LEU A 116 6.28 2.44 8.21
CA LEU A 116 6.42 1.01 7.89
C LEU A 116 5.16 0.41 7.27
N TRP A 117 4.05 1.15 7.22
CA TRP A 117 2.75 0.69 6.71
C TRP A 117 2.81 0.03 5.32
N TYR A 118 3.78 0.44 4.48
CA TYR A 118 3.95 -0.12 3.15
C TYR A 118 4.32 -1.61 3.17
N PHE A 119 5.07 -2.08 4.17
CA PHE A 119 5.51 -3.47 4.29
C PHE A 119 4.35 -4.45 4.49
N PRO A 120 3.50 -4.32 5.54
CA PRO A 120 2.33 -5.17 5.68
C PRO A 120 1.41 -5.05 4.46
N ALA A 121 1.25 -3.84 3.92
CA ALA A 121 0.41 -3.61 2.75
C ALA A 121 0.88 -4.40 1.51
N VAL A 122 2.17 -4.40 1.19
CA VAL A 122 2.70 -5.12 0.03
C VAL A 122 2.76 -6.63 0.25
N LEU A 123 3.03 -7.09 1.48
CA LEU A 123 3.04 -8.51 1.82
C LEU A 123 1.64 -9.12 1.69
N LEU A 124 0.66 -8.52 2.35
CA LEU A 124 -0.74 -8.95 2.31
C LEU A 124 -1.31 -8.79 0.90
N GLY A 125 -1.08 -7.63 0.29
CA GLY A 125 -1.55 -7.33 -1.05
C GLY A 125 -1.01 -8.29 -2.11
N ALA A 126 0.28 -8.65 -2.03
CA ALA A 126 0.88 -9.61 -2.97
C ALA A 126 0.32 -11.02 -2.77
N ALA A 127 0.06 -11.45 -1.53
CA ALA A 127 -0.60 -12.72 -1.25
C ALA A 127 -2.02 -12.75 -1.84
N ILE A 128 -2.85 -11.75 -1.55
CA ILE A 128 -4.22 -11.63 -2.07
C ILE A 128 -4.22 -11.55 -3.59
N ALA A 129 -3.42 -10.66 -4.18
CA ALA A 129 -3.33 -10.50 -5.62
C ALA A 129 -2.92 -11.83 -6.30
N SER A 130 -1.99 -12.60 -5.72
CA SER A 130 -1.59 -13.89 -6.26
C SER A 130 -2.72 -14.93 -6.30
N LEU A 131 -3.66 -14.87 -5.35
CA LEU A 131 -4.86 -15.70 -5.33
C LEU A 131 -5.89 -15.19 -6.34
N LEU A 132 -6.14 -13.88 -6.37
CA LEU A 132 -7.09 -13.25 -7.31
C LEU A 132 -6.69 -13.46 -8.76
N MET A 133 -5.39 -13.52 -9.08
CA MET A 133 -4.92 -13.83 -10.44
C MET A 133 -5.39 -15.19 -10.96
N ARG A 134 -5.78 -16.12 -10.09
CA ARG A 134 -6.27 -17.45 -10.47
C ARG A 134 -7.74 -17.42 -10.91
N THR A 135 -8.45 -16.32 -10.66
CA THR A 135 -9.87 -16.18 -10.99
C THR A 135 -10.05 -15.21 -12.17
N ARG A 136 -11.03 -15.50 -13.03
CA ARG A 136 -11.37 -14.61 -14.16
C ARG A 136 -11.90 -13.25 -13.69
N ALA A 137 -12.51 -13.20 -12.51
CA ALA A 137 -13.05 -12.01 -11.88
C ALA A 137 -12.04 -11.25 -11.00
N GLY A 138 -10.78 -11.71 -10.88
CA GLY A 138 -9.82 -11.19 -9.91
C GLY A 138 -9.60 -9.68 -9.95
N LEU A 139 -9.54 -9.10 -11.15
CA LEU A 139 -9.41 -7.65 -11.32
C LEU A 139 -10.68 -6.91 -10.88
N GLY A 140 -11.87 -7.46 -11.18
CA GLY A 140 -13.14 -6.89 -10.75
C GLY A 140 -13.31 -6.90 -9.24
N ILE A 141 -12.91 -8.00 -8.59
CA ILE A 141 -12.90 -8.12 -7.13
C ILE A 141 -11.93 -7.09 -6.53
N ALA A 142 -10.71 -6.98 -7.05
CA ALA A 142 -9.74 -6.00 -6.56
C ALA A 142 -10.21 -4.54 -6.78
N ALA A 143 -10.89 -4.25 -7.89
CA ALA A 143 -11.48 -2.94 -8.14
C ALA A 143 -12.63 -2.65 -7.15
N ALA A 144 -13.48 -3.62 -6.86
CA ALA A 144 -14.53 -3.48 -5.86
C ALA A 144 -13.95 -3.23 -4.46
N LEU A 145 -12.93 -4.01 -4.05
CA LEU A 145 -12.20 -3.80 -2.80
C LEU A 145 -11.59 -2.39 -2.74
N TYR A 146 -11.02 -1.89 -3.84
CA TYR A 146 -10.48 -0.53 -3.90
C TYR A 146 -11.56 0.54 -3.73
N VAL A 147 -12.71 0.39 -4.38
CA VAL A 147 -13.84 1.32 -4.24
C VAL A 147 -14.37 1.32 -2.80
N LEU A 148 -14.55 0.14 -2.19
CA LEU A 148 -14.88 0.03 -0.77
C LEU A 148 -13.82 0.71 0.10
N GLY A 149 -12.54 0.56 -0.27
CA GLY A 149 -11.45 1.21 0.44
C GLY A 149 -11.54 2.74 0.39
N LEU A 150 -11.87 3.30 -0.77
CA LEU A 150 -12.04 4.74 -0.97
C LEU A 150 -13.21 5.30 -0.16
N LEU A 151 -14.32 4.57 -0.08
CA LEU A 151 -15.49 4.96 0.71
C LEU A 151 -15.16 5.05 2.21
N GLY A 152 -14.30 4.18 2.74
CA GLY A 152 -13.85 4.25 4.13
C GLY A 152 -12.70 5.24 4.41
N ASP A 153 -12.21 5.95 3.40
CA ASP A 153 -11.09 6.90 3.53
C ASP A 153 -11.48 8.24 2.90
N SER A 154 -11.00 8.51 1.68
CA SER A 154 -11.14 9.80 1.01
C SER A 154 -12.59 10.21 0.71
N TYR A 155 -13.54 9.27 0.73
CA TYR A 155 -14.96 9.49 0.45
C TYR A 155 -15.87 9.16 1.64
N TRP A 156 -15.33 9.09 2.86
CA TRP A 156 -16.09 8.82 4.08
C TRP A 156 -17.33 9.71 4.23
N GLY A 157 -17.21 11.01 3.89
CA GLY A 157 -18.30 11.97 3.94
C GLY A 157 -19.51 11.65 3.05
N LEU A 158 -19.38 10.75 2.06
CA LEU A 158 -20.51 10.29 1.25
C LEU A 158 -21.36 9.22 1.95
N ILE A 159 -20.76 8.47 2.89
CA ILE A 159 -21.39 7.29 3.49
C ILE A 159 -21.66 7.45 4.99
N SER A 160 -21.01 8.41 5.65
CA SER A 160 -21.17 8.67 7.08
C SER A 160 -22.59 9.09 7.48
N GLY A 161 -23.41 9.53 6.52
CA GLY A 161 -24.82 9.87 6.75
C GLY A 161 -25.77 8.66 6.78
N VAL A 162 -25.27 7.45 6.52
CA VAL A 162 -26.07 6.21 6.44
C VAL A 162 -25.69 5.29 7.60
N PRO A 163 -26.52 5.17 8.66
CA PRO A 163 -26.13 4.52 9.92
C PRO A 163 -25.63 3.09 9.75
N TRP A 164 -26.38 2.23 9.05
CA TRP A 164 -26.00 0.83 8.86
C TRP A 164 -24.68 0.67 8.10
N LEU A 165 -24.35 1.61 7.22
CA LEU A 165 -23.12 1.57 6.45
C LEU A 165 -21.95 2.04 7.32
N SER A 166 -22.15 3.06 8.15
CA SER A 166 -21.17 3.50 9.15
C SER A 166 -20.80 2.35 10.10
N ASP A 167 -21.79 1.62 10.61
CA ASP A 167 -21.56 0.48 11.52
C ASP A 167 -20.67 -0.60 10.89
N VAL A 168 -20.87 -0.89 9.60
CA VAL A 168 -20.03 -1.84 8.86
C VAL A 168 -18.58 -1.34 8.76
N TYR A 169 -18.38 -0.05 8.47
CA TYR A 169 -17.04 0.52 8.41
C TYR A 169 -16.38 0.62 9.78
N GLU A 170 -17.12 0.85 10.86
CA GLU A 170 -16.58 0.80 12.22
C GLU A 170 -16.06 -0.60 12.57
N VAL A 171 -16.74 -1.67 12.15
CA VAL A 171 -16.21 -3.04 12.27
C VAL A 171 -14.93 -3.21 11.45
N ILE A 172 -14.89 -2.69 10.22
CA ILE A 172 -13.69 -2.71 9.37
C ILE A 172 -12.53 -1.96 10.03
N PHE A 173 -12.79 -0.78 10.60
CA PHE A 173 -11.80 0.01 11.32
C PHE A 173 -11.36 -0.69 12.60
N GLY A 174 -12.25 -1.39 13.31
CA GLY A 174 -11.87 -2.22 14.45
C GLY A 174 -10.83 -3.28 14.08
N LEU A 175 -11.05 -3.98 12.96
CA LEU A 175 -10.20 -5.11 12.52
C LEU A 175 -8.92 -4.69 11.80
N ALA A 176 -9.02 -3.72 10.88
CA ALA A 176 -7.95 -3.36 9.95
C ALA A 176 -7.45 -1.92 10.12
N GLY A 177 -8.06 -1.16 11.03
CA GLY A 177 -7.72 0.21 11.38
C GLY A 177 -8.22 1.27 10.44
N TYR A 178 -7.74 1.21 9.22
CA TYR A 178 -8.16 2.09 8.15
C TYR A 178 -8.22 1.30 6.86
N THR A 179 -9.00 1.79 5.91
CA THR A 179 -9.20 1.09 4.65
C THR A 179 -8.04 1.23 3.67
N ARG A 180 -7.12 2.19 3.86
CA ARG A 180 -5.93 2.35 3.02
C ARG A 180 -4.81 1.33 3.34
N ASN A 181 -5.11 0.04 3.21
CA ASN A 181 -4.23 -1.06 3.65
C ASN A 181 -3.96 -2.10 2.55
N GLY A 182 -3.26 -3.18 2.92
CA GLY A 182 -2.92 -4.28 2.01
C GLY A 182 -4.10 -5.08 1.46
N LEU A 183 -5.29 -4.99 2.05
CA LEU A 183 -6.49 -5.68 1.61
C LEU A 183 -7.26 -4.88 0.56
N PHE A 184 -7.58 -3.62 0.85
CA PHE A 184 -8.43 -2.84 -0.04
C PHE A 184 -7.64 -2.09 -1.12
N PHE A 185 -6.40 -1.66 -0.83
CA PHE A 185 -5.66 -0.77 -1.72
C PHE A 185 -4.65 -1.51 -2.61
N ALA A 186 -3.77 -2.31 -2.01
CA ALA A 186 -2.64 -2.92 -2.72
C ALA A 186 -3.00 -3.88 -3.87
N PRO A 187 -4.03 -4.77 -3.75
CA PRO A 187 -4.26 -5.82 -4.75
C PRO A 187 -4.57 -5.29 -6.15
N LEU A 188 -5.33 -4.18 -6.25
CA LEU A 188 -5.67 -3.58 -7.55
C LEU A 188 -4.42 -3.19 -8.33
N PHE A 189 -3.54 -2.40 -7.72
CA PHE A 189 -2.33 -1.91 -8.38
C PHE A 189 -1.34 -3.04 -8.70
N LEU A 190 -1.22 -4.01 -7.82
CA LEU A 190 -0.41 -5.21 -8.07
C LEU A 190 -0.92 -5.99 -9.29
N LEU A 191 -2.24 -6.21 -9.41
CA LEU A 191 -2.84 -6.89 -10.56
C LEU A 191 -2.71 -6.09 -11.85
N LEU A 192 -2.86 -4.77 -11.81
CA LEU A 192 -2.64 -3.89 -12.97
C LEU A 192 -1.20 -4.02 -13.48
N GLY A 193 -0.22 -4.00 -12.58
CA GLY A 193 1.18 -4.24 -12.92
C GLY A 193 1.42 -5.60 -13.58
N ALA A 194 0.82 -6.66 -13.03
CA ALA A 194 0.93 -8.01 -13.59
C ALA A 194 0.30 -8.11 -15.00
N ARG A 195 -0.81 -7.40 -15.24
CA ARG A 195 -1.52 -7.38 -16.53
C ARG A 195 -0.76 -6.60 -17.61
N LEU A 196 -0.08 -5.51 -17.24
CA LEU A 196 0.78 -4.74 -18.15
C LEU A 196 1.91 -5.61 -18.71
N ARG A 197 2.52 -6.48 -17.88
CA ARG A 197 3.52 -7.44 -18.36
C ARG A 197 2.95 -8.39 -19.41
N GLY A 198 1.73 -8.91 -19.18
CA GLY A 198 1.09 -9.84 -20.11
C GLY A 198 0.90 -9.26 -21.52
N ARG A 199 0.68 -7.94 -21.62
CA ARG A 199 0.54 -7.22 -22.88
C ARG A 199 1.84 -6.92 -23.61
N GLU A 200 2.98 -6.91 -22.92
CA GLU A 200 4.30 -6.74 -23.57
C GLU A 200 4.88 -8.06 -24.10
N ALA A 201 4.36 -9.20 -23.65
CA ALA A 201 4.83 -10.53 -24.04
C ALA A 201 4.01 -11.18 -25.18
N SER A 202 2.90 -10.53 -25.59
CA SER A 202 1.98 -10.92 -26.66
C SER A 202 2.10 -9.98 -27.85
#